data_AF-A0A952A3G7-F1
#
_entry.id   AF-A0A952A3G7-F1
#
_cell.length_a   1.000
_cell.length_b   1.000
_cell.length_c   1.000
_cell.angle_alpha   90.00
_cell.angle_beta   90.00
_cell.angle_gamma   90.00
#
_symmetry.space_group_name_H-M   'P 1'
#
loop_
_entity.id
_entity.type
_entity.pdbx_description
1 polymer ?
#
loop_
_entity_poly.entity_id
_entity_poly.type
_entity_poly.pdbx_seq_one_letter_code
_entity_poly.pdbx_strand_id
1 'polypeptide(L)'
;MLVGSAVALLSLSLATPAAAQNCWNGAAVKAAKVRDLQTLLMVGALQCRSTEYDVLGHYNRFVKAHRATITAHNDVLKTHFVRAGKARDYDRFTTAMANGHSAGSANPAFCKETAALAEQVAGLGRAEVEAIADRMFTSPKGVGRTCS
;
A
#
# COMPACT_ATOMS: atom_id res chain seq x y z
N MET A 1 55.37 -43.54 -6.45
CA MET A 1 54.29 -43.41 -7.45
C MET A 1 53.07 -42.87 -6.73
N LEU A 2 52.68 -41.63 -7.01
CA LEU A 2 51.49 -40.98 -6.43
C LEU A 2 50.24 -41.45 -7.19
N VAL A 3 49.17 -41.83 -6.48
CA VAL A 3 47.83 -41.95 -7.07
C VAL A 3 46.91 -41.01 -6.28
N GLY A 4 46.48 -39.94 -6.95
CA GLY A 4 45.66 -38.89 -6.38
C GLY A 4 44.19 -39.27 -6.28
N SER A 5 43.52 -38.78 -5.25
CA SER A 5 42.06 -38.78 -5.15
C SER A 5 41.61 -37.34 -4.95
N ALA A 6 41.16 -36.71 -6.03
CA ALA A 6 40.50 -35.41 -5.99
C ALA A 6 38.99 -35.64 -5.97
N VAL A 7 38.38 -35.55 -4.78
CA VAL A 7 36.92 -35.52 -4.63
C VAL A 7 36.46 -34.10 -4.96
N ALA A 8 35.93 -33.91 -6.18
CA ALA A 8 35.32 -32.65 -6.58
C ALA A 8 33.93 -32.52 -5.93
N LEU A 9 33.85 -31.72 -4.86
CA LEU A 9 32.58 -31.28 -4.27
C LEU A 9 31.89 -30.33 -5.26
N LEU A 10 30.88 -30.82 -5.98
CA LEU A 10 29.96 -29.98 -6.75
C LEU A 10 29.09 -29.18 -5.77
N SER A 11 29.51 -27.95 -5.49
CA SER A 11 28.70 -26.95 -4.80
C SER A 11 27.54 -26.56 -5.71
N LEU A 12 26.38 -27.20 -5.53
CA LEU A 12 25.14 -26.83 -6.21
C LEU A 12 24.62 -25.51 -5.62
N SER A 13 25.13 -24.39 -6.12
CA SER A 13 24.63 -23.06 -5.79
C SER A 13 23.17 -22.95 -6.23
N LEU A 14 22.24 -23.14 -5.30
CA LEU A 14 20.83 -22.76 -5.47
C LEU A 14 20.79 -21.24 -5.63
N ALA A 15 20.98 -20.76 -6.86
CA ALA A 15 20.75 -19.38 -7.22
C ALA A 15 19.26 -19.11 -7.09
N THR A 16 18.82 -18.64 -5.92
CA THR A 16 17.50 -18.03 -5.78
C THR A 16 17.43 -16.90 -6.81
N PRO A 17 16.49 -16.91 -7.76
CA PRO A 17 16.46 -15.91 -8.81
C PRO A 17 16.33 -14.53 -8.15
N ALA A 18 17.28 -13.63 -8.39
CA ALA A 18 17.22 -12.25 -7.93
C ALA A 18 15.92 -11.54 -8.39
N ALA A 19 15.25 -12.08 -9.41
CA ALA A 19 13.94 -11.66 -9.88
C ALA A 19 12.79 -11.92 -8.87
N ALA A 20 12.89 -12.94 -8.00
CA ALA A 20 11.89 -13.22 -6.98
C ALA A 20 11.95 -12.25 -5.79
N GLN A 21 13.06 -11.52 -5.61
CA GLN A 21 13.21 -10.56 -4.49
C GLN A 21 12.58 -9.18 -4.76
N ASN A 22 12.16 -8.91 -6.01
CA ASN A 22 11.68 -7.60 -6.44
C ASN A 22 10.19 -7.57 -6.86
N CYS A 23 9.46 -8.68 -6.72
CA CYS A 23 8.01 -8.71 -6.98
C CYS A 23 7.21 -8.41 -5.70
N TRP A 24 5.97 -7.97 -5.88
CA TRP A 24 5.05 -7.67 -4.79
C TRP A 24 4.40 -8.96 -4.29
N ASN A 25 4.57 -9.28 -3.01
CA ASN A 25 3.84 -10.38 -2.40
C ASN A 25 2.43 -9.95 -1.96
N GLY A 26 1.55 -10.91 -1.68
CA GLY A 26 0.16 -10.63 -1.32
C GLY A 26 -0.01 -9.70 -0.10
N ALA A 27 0.90 -9.78 0.88
CA ALA A 27 0.87 -8.89 2.04
C ALA A 27 1.20 -7.43 1.66
N ALA A 28 2.22 -7.21 0.82
CA ALA A 28 2.59 -5.89 0.31
C ALA A 28 1.48 -5.30 -0.58
N VAL A 29 0.83 -6.13 -1.40
CA VAL A 29 -0.32 -5.70 -2.20
C VAL A 29 -1.47 -5.27 -1.29
N LYS A 30 -1.86 -6.10 -0.31
CA LYS A 30 -2.93 -5.75 0.64
C LYS A 30 -2.62 -4.45 1.39
N ALA A 31 -1.37 -4.30 1.84
CA ALA A 31 -0.93 -3.09 2.50
C ALA A 31 -0.97 -1.85 1.59
N ALA A 32 -0.62 -2.00 0.31
CA ALA A 32 -0.77 -0.94 -0.68
C ALA A 32 -2.23 -0.52 -0.85
N LYS A 33 -3.18 -1.47 -0.92
CA LYS A 33 -4.61 -1.15 -1.01
C LYS A 33 -5.12 -0.35 0.18
N VAL A 34 -4.75 -0.75 1.41
CA VAL A 34 -5.12 -0.01 2.62
C VAL A 34 -4.49 1.38 2.65
N ARG A 35 -3.23 1.50 2.20
CA ARG A 35 -2.56 2.79 2.07
C ARG A 35 -3.22 3.67 1.01
N ASP A 36 -3.69 3.10 -0.09
CA ASP A 36 -4.38 3.82 -1.16
C ASP A 36 -5.73 4.36 -0.66
N LEU A 37 -6.48 3.55 0.10
CA LEU A 37 -7.69 4.00 0.80
C LEU A 37 -7.41 5.17 1.74
N GLN A 38 -6.42 5.04 2.63
CA GLN A 38 -6.04 6.13 3.53
C GLN A 38 -5.66 7.40 2.74
N THR A 39 -4.92 7.24 1.64
CA THR A 39 -4.43 8.35 0.82
C THR A 39 -5.59 9.07 0.12
N LEU A 40 -6.56 8.33 -0.43
CA LEU A 40 -7.80 8.89 -0.98
C LEU A 40 -8.52 9.77 0.04
N LEU A 41 -8.75 9.24 1.25
CA LEU A 41 -9.47 9.98 2.30
C LEU A 41 -8.69 11.20 2.78
N MET A 42 -7.36 11.09 2.91
CA MET A 42 -6.48 12.21 3.26
C MET A 42 -6.53 13.32 2.20
N VAL A 43 -6.44 12.96 0.91
CA VAL A 43 -6.52 13.91 -0.20
C VAL A 43 -7.89 14.59 -0.21
N GLY A 44 -8.97 13.83 -0.02
CA GLY A 44 -10.32 14.37 0.16
C GLY A 44 -10.41 15.36 1.32
N ALA A 45 -9.85 15.03 2.48
CA ALA A 45 -9.84 15.92 3.64
C ALA A 45 -9.13 17.25 3.35
N LEU A 46 -8.08 17.25 2.52
CA LEU A 46 -7.34 18.44 2.14
C LEU A 46 -8.08 19.29 1.11
N GLN A 47 -8.62 18.65 0.07
CA GLN A 47 -9.22 19.34 -1.08
C GLN A 47 -10.66 19.79 -0.84
N CYS A 48 -11.40 19.06 0.00
CA CYS A 48 -12.81 19.34 0.29
C CYS A 48 -13.03 20.23 1.52
N ARG A 49 -11.96 20.76 2.13
CA ARG A 49 -12.02 21.54 3.38
C ARG A 49 -12.93 22.77 3.37
N SER A 50 -13.22 23.30 2.17
CA SER A 50 -14.05 24.49 1.97
C SER A 50 -15.45 24.16 1.42
N THR A 51 -15.81 22.88 1.37
CA THR A 51 -17.12 22.40 0.90
C THR A 51 -18.05 22.13 2.08
N GLU A 52 -19.33 21.87 1.80
CA GLU A 52 -20.34 21.49 2.78
C GLU A 52 -20.13 20.06 3.37
N TYR A 53 -19.25 19.26 2.78
CA TYR A 53 -19.00 17.87 3.19
C TYR A 53 -17.85 17.77 4.19
N ASP A 54 -18.10 17.22 5.39
CA ASP A 54 -17.11 17.09 6.48
C ASP A 54 -16.10 15.94 6.28
N VAL A 55 -15.35 15.94 5.17
CA VAL A 55 -14.36 14.88 4.90
C VAL A 55 -13.27 14.86 5.98
N LEU A 56 -12.83 16.02 6.46
CA LEU A 56 -11.76 16.13 7.46
C LEU A 56 -12.16 15.50 8.81
N GLY A 57 -13.36 15.80 9.31
CA GLY A 57 -13.86 15.22 10.55
C GLY A 57 -14.02 13.70 10.46
N HIS A 58 -14.57 13.19 9.36
CA HIS A 58 -14.69 11.75 9.11
C HIS A 58 -13.31 11.07 8.98
N TYR A 59 -12.38 11.66 8.22
CA TYR A 59 -11.01 11.14 8.08
C TYR A 59 -10.26 11.07 9.42
N ASN A 60 -10.37 12.10 10.26
CA ASN A 60 -9.73 12.09 11.57
C ASN A 60 -10.29 10.98 12.48
N ARG A 61 -11.60 10.70 12.41
CA ARG A 61 -12.20 9.55 13.12
C ARG A 61 -11.66 8.23 12.60
N PHE A 62 -11.58 8.07 11.28
CA PHE A 62 -10.98 6.89 10.64
C PHE A 62 -9.53 6.67 11.11
N VAL A 63 -8.66 7.68 11.06
CA VAL A 63 -7.26 7.55 11.50
C VAL A 63 -7.17 7.20 12.98
N LYS A 64 -8.02 7.80 13.83
CA LYS A 64 -8.04 7.51 15.27
C LYS A 64 -8.46 6.05 15.55
N ALA A 65 -9.52 5.58 14.89
CA ALA A 65 -10.04 4.22 15.06
C ALA A 65 -9.06 3.15 14.53
N HIS A 66 -8.41 3.43 13.40
CA HIS A 66 -7.61 2.44 12.66
C HIS A 66 -6.10 2.67 12.74
N ARG A 67 -5.62 3.48 13.69
CA ARG A 67 -4.19 3.84 13.82
C ARG A 67 -3.25 2.63 13.77
N ALA A 68 -3.58 1.55 14.50
CA ALA A 68 -2.73 0.37 14.59
C ALA A 68 -2.68 -0.39 13.25
N THR A 69 -3.83 -0.49 12.57
CA THR A 69 -3.95 -1.09 11.24
C THR A 69 -3.16 -0.29 10.20
N ILE A 70 -3.32 1.03 10.20
CA ILE A 70 -2.59 1.94 9.30
C ILE A 70 -1.07 1.77 9.49
N THR A 71 -0.60 1.79 10.74
CA THR A 71 0.82 1.60 11.06
C THR A 71 1.33 0.23 10.60
N ALA A 72 0.61 -0.85 10.90
CA ALA A 72 1.01 -2.20 10.50
C ALA A 72 1.16 -2.35 8.97
N HIS A 73 0.18 -1.86 8.20
CA HIS A 73 0.27 -1.90 6.73
C HIS A 73 1.38 -0.98 6.19
N ASN A 74 1.58 0.20 6.78
CA ASN A 74 2.70 1.08 6.44
C ASN A 74 4.06 0.38 6.68
N ASP A 75 4.21 -0.39 7.74
CA ASP A 75 5.47 -1.09 8.05
C ASP A 75 5.73 -2.27 7.11
N VAL A 76 4.67 -2.95 6.67
CA VAL A 76 4.77 -3.96 5.58
C VAL A 76 5.29 -3.30 4.29
N LEU A 77 4.76 -2.13 3.92
CA LEU A 77 5.23 -1.41 2.73
C LEU A 77 6.69 -0.97 2.86
N LYS A 78 7.07 -0.35 3.99
CA LYS A 78 8.46 0.03 4.24
C LYS A 78 9.39 -1.17 4.15
N THR A 79 9.00 -2.30 4.75
CA THR A 79 9.77 -3.54 4.69
C THR A 79 9.91 -4.06 3.26
N HIS A 80 8.86 -3.99 2.44
CA HIS A 80 8.93 -4.35 1.02
C HIS A 80 9.99 -3.51 0.28
N PHE A 81 9.94 -2.18 0.42
CA PHE A 81 10.90 -1.28 -0.24
C PHE A 81 12.33 -1.45 0.29
N VAL A 82 12.51 -1.69 1.59
CA VAL A 82 13.83 -1.96 2.19
C VAL A 82 14.42 -3.27 1.65
N ARG A 83 13.64 -4.36 1.61
CA ARG A 83 14.10 -5.66 1.09
C ARG A 83 14.52 -5.61 -0.38
N ALA A 84 13.85 -4.76 -1.17
CA ALA A 84 14.20 -4.51 -2.57
C ALA A 84 15.43 -3.59 -2.75
N GLY A 85 16.06 -3.12 -1.67
CA GLY A 85 17.17 -2.15 -1.73
C GLY A 85 16.73 -0.75 -2.17
N LYS A 86 15.43 -0.43 -2.04
CA LYS A 86 14.77 0.76 -2.60
C LYS A 86 14.01 1.55 -1.55
N ALA A 87 14.54 1.65 -0.33
CA ALA A 87 13.87 2.34 0.78
C ALA A 87 13.42 3.77 0.43
N ARG A 88 14.20 4.50 -0.39
CA ARG A 88 13.88 5.86 -0.85
C ARG A 88 12.69 5.94 -1.82
N ASP A 89 12.35 4.83 -2.48
CA ASP A 89 11.23 4.79 -3.43
C ASP A 89 9.87 4.75 -2.72
N TYR A 90 9.84 4.46 -1.41
CA TYR A 90 8.62 4.48 -0.60
C TYR A 90 7.93 5.86 -0.63
N ASP A 91 8.69 6.94 -0.45
CA ASP A 91 8.12 8.30 -0.46
C ASP A 91 7.60 8.67 -1.85
N ARG A 92 8.31 8.24 -2.90
CA ARG A 92 7.87 8.40 -4.29
C ARG A 92 6.57 7.64 -4.55
N PHE A 93 6.46 6.42 -4.02
CA PHE A 93 5.27 5.59 -4.11
C PHE A 93 4.06 6.26 -3.43
N THR A 94 4.22 6.74 -2.19
CA THR A 94 3.12 7.43 -1.49
C THR A 94 2.71 8.74 -2.14
N THR A 95 3.68 9.51 -2.64
CA THR A 95 3.44 10.74 -3.41
C THR A 95 2.67 10.45 -4.70
N ALA A 96 3.03 9.37 -5.42
CA ALA A 96 2.36 9.01 -6.67
C ALA A 96 0.89 8.61 -6.45
N MET A 97 0.58 7.94 -5.33
CA MET A 97 -0.80 7.64 -4.91
C MET A 97 -1.57 8.93 -4.62
N ALA A 98 -1.02 9.83 -3.80
CA ALA A 98 -1.67 11.10 -3.47
C ALA A 98 -1.99 11.92 -4.72
N ASN A 99 -1.01 12.08 -5.63
CA ASN A 99 -1.21 12.77 -6.89
C ASN A 99 -2.25 12.09 -7.80
N GLY A 100 -2.41 10.76 -7.69
CA GLY A 100 -3.45 10.02 -8.41
C GLY A 100 -4.85 10.43 -7.96
N HIS A 101 -5.08 10.50 -6.65
CA HIS A 101 -6.38 10.93 -6.11
C HIS A 101 -6.62 12.42 -6.29
N SER A 102 -5.58 13.26 -6.23
CA SER A 102 -5.71 14.70 -6.45
C SER A 102 -6.25 15.05 -7.83
N ALA A 103 -6.01 14.23 -8.85
CA ALA A 103 -6.57 14.43 -10.18
C ALA A 103 -8.09 14.18 -10.23
N GLY A 104 -8.59 13.25 -9.42
CA GLY A 104 -10.02 12.93 -9.32
C GLY A 104 -10.85 14.02 -8.65
N SER A 105 -10.21 14.93 -7.92
CA SER A 105 -10.89 15.97 -7.14
C SER A 105 -11.53 17.08 -7.97
N ALA A 106 -11.23 17.14 -9.26
CA ALA A 106 -11.93 18.00 -10.20
C ALA A 106 -13.37 17.54 -10.45
N ASN A 107 -13.70 16.28 -10.11
CA ASN A 107 -15.06 15.76 -10.20
C ASN A 107 -15.94 16.42 -9.12
N PRO A 108 -17.08 17.05 -9.49
CA PRO A 108 -18.02 17.64 -8.53
C PRO A 108 -18.55 16.66 -7.46
N ALA A 109 -18.62 15.36 -7.77
CA ALA A 109 -19.08 14.34 -6.83
C ALA A 109 -18.02 13.92 -5.80
N PHE A 110 -16.74 14.26 -6.02
CA PHE A 110 -15.61 13.75 -5.24
C PHE A 110 -15.76 13.99 -3.74
N CYS A 111 -16.14 15.21 -3.33
CA CYS A 111 -16.22 15.55 -1.91
C CYS A 111 -17.38 14.84 -1.21
N LYS A 112 -18.53 14.72 -1.88
CA LYS A 112 -19.68 13.97 -1.37
C LYS A 112 -19.35 12.49 -1.19
N GLU A 113 -18.80 11.86 -2.22
CA GLU A 113 -18.47 10.44 -2.22
C GLU A 113 -17.37 10.12 -1.20
N THR A 114 -16.35 10.97 -1.12
CA THR A 114 -15.24 10.77 -0.16
C THR A 114 -15.70 10.98 1.27
N ALA A 115 -16.61 11.93 1.54
CA ALA A 115 -17.21 12.09 2.87
C ALA A 115 -18.01 10.85 3.28
N ALA A 116 -18.88 10.34 2.40
CA ALA A 116 -19.67 9.14 2.67
C ALA A 116 -18.78 7.91 2.90
N LEU A 117 -17.71 7.75 2.11
CA LEU A 117 -16.73 6.68 2.31
C LEU A 117 -16.00 6.83 3.63
N ALA A 118 -15.50 8.04 3.96
CA ALA A 118 -14.78 8.31 5.20
C ALA A 118 -15.67 8.05 6.43
N GLU A 119 -16.94 8.44 6.36
CA GLU A 119 -17.94 8.17 7.39
C GLU A 119 -18.13 6.67 7.59
N GLN A 120 -18.37 5.94 6.49
CA GLN A 120 -18.56 4.50 6.51
C GLN A 120 -17.35 3.81 7.15
N VAL A 121 -16.14 4.01 6.63
CA VAL A 121 -14.96 3.27 7.11
C VAL A 121 -14.53 3.64 8.52
N ALA A 122 -14.90 4.84 9.01
CA ALA A 122 -14.66 5.24 10.39
C ALA A 122 -15.50 4.42 11.39
N GLY A 123 -16.68 3.92 10.98
CA GLY A 123 -17.58 3.12 11.81
C GLY A 123 -17.36 1.61 11.75
N LEU A 124 -16.49 1.12 10.85
CA LEU A 124 -16.29 -0.30 10.59
C LEU A 124 -15.14 -0.90 11.41
N GLY A 125 -15.15 -2.23 11.54
CA GLY A 125 -14.03 -3.00 12.07
C GLY A 125 -12.88 -3.15 11.06
N ARG A 126 -11.70 -3.53 11.56
CA ARG A 126 -10.47 -3.69 10.76
C ARG A 126 -10.66 -4.57 9.51
N ALA A 127 -11.29 -5.74 9.68
CA ALA A 127 -11.45 -6.70 8.58
C ALA A 127 -12.35 -6.15 7.47
N GLU A 128 -13.37 -5.37 7.83
CA GLU A 128 -14.29 -4.75 6.88
C GLU A 128 -13.60 -3.61 6.12
N VAL A 129 -12.79 -2.80 6.80
CA VAL A 129 -11.95 -1.78 6.14
C VAL A 129 -10.97 -2.41 5.15
N GLU A 130 -10.31 -3.51 5.54
CA GLU A 130 -9.41 -4.24 4.64
C GLU A 130 -10.18 -4.81 3.43
N ALA A 131 -11.40 -5.31 3.61
CA ALA A 131 -12.25 -5.78 2.52
C ALA A 131 -12.71 -4.66 1.58
N ILE A 132 -13.03 -3.47 2.12
CA ILE A 132 -13.34 -2.28 1.32
C ILE A 132 -12.12 -1.82 0.52
N ALA A 133 -10.94 -1.80 1.12
CA ALA A 133 -9.72 -1.49 0.39
C ALA A 133 -9.46 -2.54 -0.72
N ASP A 134 -9.71 -3.82 -0.44
CA ASP A 134 -9.47 -4.91 -1.38
C ASP A 134 -10.32 -4.80 -2.66
N ARG A 135 -11.61 -4.51 -2.49
CA ARG A 135 -12.58 -4.35 -3.58
C ARG A 135 -12.42 -3.05 -4.37
N MET A 136 -11.99 -1.97 -3.72
CA MET A 136 -11.84 -0.66 -4.37
C MET A 136 -10.57 -0.57 -5.21
N PHE A 137 -9.48 -1.20 -4.74
CA PHE A 137 -8.17 -1.05 -5.34
C PHE A 137 -7.64 -2.39 -5.87
N THR A 138 -8.12 -2.83 -7.03
CA THR A 138 -7.65 -4.08 -7.66
C THR A 138 -6.14 -4.05 -7.95
N SER A 139 -5.62 -2.90 -8.39
CA SER A 139 -4.19 -2.67 -8.64
C SER A 139 -3.81 -1.25 -8.21
N PRO A 140 -3.43 -1.05 -6.93
CA PRO A 140 -3.01 0.27 -6.44
C PRO A 140 -1.87 0.85 -7.29
N LYS A 141 -1.88 2.16 -7.48
CA LYS A 141 -0.89 2.83 -8.31
C LYS A 141 0.52 2.61 -7.75
N GLY A 142 1.44 2.15 -8.61
CA GLY A 142 2.82 1.88 -8.23
C GLY A 142 3.07 0.47 -7.68
N VAL A 143 2.04 -0.36 -7.54
CA VAL A 143 2.21 -1.81 -7.35
C VAL A 143 2.70 -2.41 -8.67
N GLY A 144 3.85 -3.10 -8.59
CA GLY A 144 4.48 -3.76 -9.72
C GLY A 144 3.98 -5.20 -9.91
N ARG A 145 4.75 -6.00 -10.66
CA ARG A 145 4.43 -7.43 -10.85
C ARG A 145 4.33 -8.14 -9.50
N THR A 146 3.29 -8.96 -9.35
CA THR A 146 3.07 -9.76 -8.14
C THR A 146 3.75 -11.11 -8.25
N CYS A 147 4.22 -11.64 -7.11
CA CYS A 147 4.70 -13.02 -7.03
C CYS A 147 3.48 -13.94 -6.85
N SER A 148 3.37 -14.98 -7.69
CA SER A 148 2.36 -16.06 -7.57
C SER A 148 2.78 -17.08 -6.52
#